data_AF-A0A1X7CQQ7-F1
#
_entry.id   AF-A0A1X7CQQ7-F1
#
_cell.length_a   1.000
_cell.length_b   1.000
_cell.length_c   1.000
_cell.angle_alpha   90.00
_cell.angle_beta   90.00
_cell.angle_gamma   90.00
#
_symmetry.space_group_name_H-M   'P 1'
#
loop_
_entity.id
_entity.type
_entity.pdbx_description
1 polymer ?
#
loop_
_entity_poly.entity_id
_entity_poly.type
_entity_poly.pdbx_seq_one_letter_code
_entity_poly.pdbx_strand_id
1 'polypeptide(L)'
;MKNDSKSIALAITATMISALILGLISVWLNIERVDKAYYLRRMEKRLNEQEALEGKLEVEKNNLLSPIRLRQLAKQYGFGPASQGQIRRPREETKP
;
A
#
# COMPACT_ATOMS: atom_id res chain seq x y z
N MET A 1 -6.25 12.79 -66.24
CA MET A 1 -5.04 11.97 -66.01
C MET A 1 -3.95 12.68 -65.21
N LYS A 2 -3.34 13.81 -65.65
CA LYS A 2 -2.20 14.41 -64.93
C LYS A 2 -2.54 15.02 -63.56
N ASN A 3 -3.79 15.45 -63.34
CA ASN A 3 -4.27 15.91 -62.03
C ASN A 3 -4.60 14.77 -61.07
N ASP A 4 -5.09 13.63 -61.59
CA ASP A 4 -5.46 12.47 -60.80
C ASP A 4 -4.23 11.79 -60.18
N SER A 5 -3.11 11.76 -60.91
CA SER A 5 -1.84 11.25 -60.36
C SER A 5 -1.29 12.11 -59.22
N LYS A 6 -1.48 13.43 -59.27
CA LYS A 6 -1.03 14.35 -58.22
C LYS A 6 -1.89 14.23 -56.97
N SER A 7 -3.22 14.08 -57.12
CA SER A 7 -4.12 13.87 -55.98
C SER A 7 -3.86 12.53 -55.30
N ILE A 8 -3.60 11.46 -56.07
CA ILE A 8 -3.19 10.16 -55.52
C ILE A 8 -1.85 10.27 -54.78
N ALA A 9 -0.85 10.93 -55.37
CA ALA A 9 0.45 11.13 -54.70
C ALA A 9 0.32 11.94 -53.40
N LEU A 10 -0.53 12.96 -53.38
CA LEU A 10 -0.85 13.73 -52.18
C LEU A 10 -1.49 12.85 -51.10
N ALA A 11 -2.48 12.04 -51.48
CA ALA A 11 -3.18 11.14 -50.56
C ALA A 11 -2.22 10.11 -49.93
N ILE A 12 -1.34 9.51 -50.74
CA ILE A 12 -0.32 8.56 -50.25
C ILE A 12 0.66 9.27 -49.29
N THR A 13 1.08 10.48 -49.63
CA THR A 13 1.99 11.24 -48.76
C THR A 13 1.33 11.59 -47.43
N ALA A 14 0.07 12.02 -47.46
CA ALA A 14 -0.71 12.33 -46.27
C ALA A 14 -0.92 11.10 -45.37
N THR A 15 -1.25 9.94 -45.95
CA THR A 15 -1.40 8.70 -45.17
C THR A 15 -0.07 8.24 -44.58
N MET A 16 1.04 8.39 -45.31
CA MET A 16 2.37 8.04 -44.82
C MET A 16 2.79 8.93 -43.63
N ILE A 17 2.55 10.24 -43.72
CA ILE A 17 2.78 11.18 -42.61
C ILE A 17 1.88 10.83 -41.42
N SER A 18 0.59 10.57 -41.66
CA SER A 18 -0.34 10.19 -40.60
C SER A 18 0.10 8.90 -39.89
N ALA A 19 0.58 7.90 -40.62
CA ALA A 19 1.08 6.66 -40.05
C ALA A 19 2.30 6.90 -39.16
N LEU A 20 3.22 7.78 -39.57
CA LEU A 20 4.38 8.16 -38.75
C LEU A 20 3.97 8.86 -37.46
N ILE A 21 3.04 9.82 -37.54
CA ILE A 21 2.52 10.53 -36.36
C ILE A 21 1.86 9.56 -35.39
N LEU A 22 1.01 8.66 -35.89
CA LEU A 22 0.35 7.65 -35.06
C LEU A 22 1.36 6.68 -34.44
N GLY A 23 2.41 6.30 -35.17
CA GLY A 23 3.51 5.50 -34.64
C GLY A 23 4.22 6.17 -33.48
N LEU A 24 4.55 7.46 -33.61
CA LEU A 24 5.18 8.25 -32.55
C LEU A 24 4.27 8.41 -31.33
N ILE A 25 2.99 8.71 -31.53
CA ILE A 25 2.01 8.80 -30.44
C ILE A 25 1.88 7.45 -29.73
N SER A 26 1.85 6.34 -30.47
CA SER A 26 1.76 5.00 -29.91
C SER A 26 2.96 4.69 -29.00
N VAL A 27 4.17 4.98 -29.45
CA VAL A 27 5.38 4.82 -28.63
C VAL A 27 5.34 5.70 -27.40
N TRP A 28 4.92 6.97 -27.53
CA TRP A 28 4.80 7.88 -26.39
C TRP A 28 3.80 7.38 -25.35
N LEU A 29 2.60 6.98 -25.77
CA LEU A 29 1.59 6.40 -24.88
C LEU A 29 2.06 5.09 -24.25
N ASN A 30 2.86 4.29 -24.96
CA ASN A 30 3.43 3.07 -24.43
C ASN A 30 4.38 3.35 -23.27
N ILE A 31 5.29 4.32 -23.43
CA ILE A 31 6.23 4.73 -22.38
C ILE A 31 5.48 5.21 -21.14
N GLU A 32 4.49 6.11 -21.33
CA GLU A 32 3.67 6.64 -20.24
C GLU A 32 2.88 5.53 -19.53
N ARG A 33 2.34 4.56 -20.29
CA ARG A 33 1.63 3.40 -19.73
C ARG A 33 2.56 2.52 -18.90
N VAL A 34 3.77 2.26 -19.39
CA VAL A 34 4.76 1.44 -18.71
C VAL A 34 5.22 2.13 -17.42
N ASP A 35 5.49 3.44 -17.46
CA ASP A 35 5.87 4.22 -16.27
C ASP A 35 4.80 4.16 -15.18
N LYS A 36 3.53 4.38 -15.55
CA LYS A 36 2.39 4.22 -14.62
C LYS A 36 2.29 2.81 -14.05
N ALA A 37 2.51 1.78 -14.84
CA ALA A 37 2.50 0.41 -14.36
C ALA A 37 3.62 0.15 -13.33
N TYR A 38 4.82 0.69 -13.56
CA TYR A 38 5.91 0.62 -12.57
C TYR A 38 5.59 1.39 -11.29
N TYR A 39 5.01 2.59 -11.42
CA TYR A 39 4.59 3.38 -10.27
C TYR A 39 3.55 2.64 -9.43
N LEU A 40 2.52 2.09 -10.07
CA LEU A 40 1.48 1.32 -9.40
C LEU A 40 2.05 0.09 -8.69
N ARG A 41 2.89 -0.69 -9.38
CA ARG A 41 3.55 -1.87 -8.78
C ARG A 41 4.43 -1.49 -7.58
N ARG A 42 5.09 -0.32 -7.61
CA ARG A 42 5.87 0.19 -6.49
C ARG A 42 4.96 0.58 -5.31
N MET A 43 3.79 1.17 -5.58
CA MET A 43 2.81 1.51 -4.55
C MET A 43 2.22 0.25 -3.91
N GLU A 44 1.79 -0.73 -4.72
CA GLU A 44 1.31 -2.03 -4.25
C GLU A 44 2.35 -2.73 -3.37
N LYS A 45 3.62 -2.73 -3.78
CA LYS A 45 4.70 -3.31 -2.96
C LYS A 45 4.81 -2.63 -1.60
N ARG A 46 4.76 -1.29 -1.56
CA ARG A 46 4.83 -0.54 -0.29
C ARG A 46 3.62 -0.80 0.59
N LEU A 47 2.43 -0.88 0.01
CA LEU A 47 1.21 -1.21 0.74
C LEU A 47 1.33 -2.61 1.37
N ASN A 48 1.72 -3.61 0.58
CA ASN A 48 1.91 -4.97 1.07
C ASN A 48 2.98 -5.07 2.18
N GLU A 49 4.07 -4.30 2.08
CA GLU A 49 5.09 -4.22 3.11
C GLU A 49 4.54 -3.63 4.42
N GLN A 50 3.69 -2.60 4.34
CA GLN A 50 3.03 -1.99 5.50
C GLN A 50 2.01 -2.94 6.13
N GLU A 51 1.14 -3.57 5.34
CA GLU A 51 0.15 -4.54 5.82
C GLU A 51 0.84 -5.74 6.50
N ALA A 52 1.94 -6.24 5.92
CA ALA A 52 2.73 -7.31 6.53
C ALA A 52 3.37 -6.90 7.85
N LEU A 53 3.81 -5.64 7.98
CA LEU A 53 4.35 -5.11 9.23
C LEU A 53 3.25 -4.94 10.28
N GLU A 54 2.10 -4.41 9.90
CA GLU A 54 0.93 -4.25 10.77
C GLU A 54 0.48 -5.59 11.33
N GLY A 55 0.36 -6.62 10.48
CA GLY A 55 0.01 -7.96 10.93
C GLY A 55 1.02 -8.55 11.93
N LYS A 56 2.32 -8.32 11.72
CA LYS A 56 3.35 -8.74 12.70
C LYS A 56 3.21 -8.02 14.03
N LEU A 57 3.01 -6.71 14.00
CA LEU A 57 2.83 -5.91 15.21
C LEU A 57 1.57 -6.29 15.97
N GLU A 58 0.49 -6.64 15.26
CA GLU A 58 -0.74 -7.12 15.87
C GLU A 58 -0.52 -8.46 16.60
N VAL A 59 0.20 -9.40 15.98
CA VAL A 59 0.57 -10.66 16.63
C VAL A 59 1.44 -10.42 17.88
N GLU A 60 2.43 -9.53 17.80
CA GLU A 60 3.27 -9.19 18.95
C GLU A 60 2.48 -8.54 20.08
N LYS A 61 1.60 -7.58 19.75
CA LYS A 61 0.67 -6.95 20.69
C LYS A 61 -0.19 -8.01 21.38
N ASN A 62 -0.78 -8.92 20.63
CA ASN A 62 -1.62 -9.99 21.18
C ASN A 62 -0.82 -10.94 22.08
N ASN A 63 0.42 -11.26 21.72
CA ASN A 63 1.31 -12.04 22.56
C ASN A 63 1.67 -11.31 23.86
N LEU A 64 1.97 -9.99 23.80
CA LEU A 64 2.23 -9.18 25.00
C LEU A 64 1.01 -9.10 25.93
N LEU A 65 -0.19 -9.02 25.35
CA LEU A 65 -1.46 -9.04 26.09
C LEU A 65 -1.91 -10.44 26.51
N SER A 66 -1.17 -11.50 26.15
CA SER A 66 -1.56 -12.86 26.51
C SER A 66 -1.58 -13.04 28.03
N PRO A 67 -2.57 -13.77 28.58
CA PRO A 67 -2.70 -13.97 30.03
C PRO A 67 -1.44 -14.54 30.69
N ILE A 68 -0.71 -15.41 29.97
CA ILE A 68 0.53 -16.02 30.46
C ILE A 68 1.62 -14.96 30.62
N ARG A 69 1.84 -14.12 29.59
CA ARG A 69 2.84 -13.03 29.63
C ARG A 69 2.47 -12.00 30.69
N LEU A 70 1.20 -11.59 30.76
CA LEU A 70 0.73 -10.66 31.78
C LEU A 70 0.90 -11.23 33.20
N ARG A 71 0.66 -12.53 33.40
CA ARG A 71 0.86 -13.18 34.71
C ARG A 71 2.33 -13.28 35.08
N GLN A 72 3.22 -13.55 34.12
CA GLN A 72 4.66 -13.52 34.35
C GLN A 72 5.14 -12.12 34.74
N LEU A 73 4.68 -11.09 34.00
CA LEU A 73 5.00 -9.70 34.28
C LEU A 73 4.47 -9.28 35.65
N ALA A 74 3.22 -9.62 35.98
CA ALA A 74 2.63 -9.36 37.29
C ALA A 74 3.51 -9.93 38.41
N LYS A 75 3.92 -11.20 38.30
CA LYS A 75 4.84 -11.82 39.27
C LYS A 75 6.17 -11.08 39.38
N GLN A 76 6.77 -10.66 38.27
CA GLN A 76 8.04 -9.92 38.26
C GLN A 76 7.96 -8.60 39.04
N TYR A 77 6.82 -7.91 38.96
CA TYR A 77 6.58 -6.66 39.70
C TYR A 77 5.94 -6.89 41.08
N GLY A 78 5.90 -8.13 41.58
CA GLY A 78 5.33 -8.46 42.89
C GLY A 78 3.80 -8.42 42.96
N PHE A 79 3.12 -8.32 41.83
CA PHE A 79 1.67 -8.43 41.73
C PHE A 79 1.23 -9.89 41.65
N GLY A 80 0.16 -10.21 42.37
CA GLY A 80 -0.47 -11.52 42.36
C GLY A 80 -1.96 -11.42 42.63
N PRO A 81 -2.70 -12.54 42.52
CA PRO A 81 -4.07 -12.61 43.02
C PRO A 81 -4.09 -12.24 44.52
N ALA A 82 -5.15 -11.56 44.95
CA ALA A 82 -5.33 -11.24 46.36
C ALA A 82 -5.42 -12.54 47.18
N SER A 83 -4.71 -12.59 48.31
CA SER A 83 -4.84 -13.71 49.24
C SER A 83 -6.22 -13.69 49.90
N GLN A 84 -6.66 -14.85 50.40
CA GLN A 84 -7.94 -14.98 51.09
C GLN A 84 -7.96 -14.03 52.30
N GLY A 85 -8.91 -13.09 52.33
CA GLY A 85 -9.02 -12.03 53.35
C GLY A 85 -8.45 -10.65 52.97
N GLN A 86 -7.79 -10.51 51.82
CA GLN A 86 -7.23 -9.23 51.37
C GLN A 86 -8.24 -8.46 50.50
N ILE A 87 -8.88 -7.43 51.06
CA ILE A 87 -9.82 -6.55 50.33
C ILE A 87 -9.02 -5.43 49.63
N ARG A 88 -9.02 -5.40 48.29
CA ARG A 88 -8.51 -4.24 47.54
C ARG A 88 -9.60 -3.17 47.48
N ARG A 89 -9.36 -2.00 48.07
CA ARG A 89 -10.24 -0.84 47.89
C ARG A 89 -9.92 -0.18 46.54
N PRO A 90 -10.92 0.16 45.72
CA PRO A 90 -10.71 1.05 44.59
C PRO A 90 -10.03 2.33 45.09
N ARG A 91 -9.06 2.85 44.34
CA ARG A 91 -8.47 4.16 44.62
C ARG A 91 -9.62 5.18 44.57
N GLU A 92 -9.88 5.89 45.67
CA GLU A 92 -10.83 7.00 45.68
C GLU A 92 -10.33 8.05 44.69
N GLU A 93 -11.08 8.26 43.61
CA GLU A 93 -10.87 9.39 42.72
C GLU A 93 -11.29 10.65 43.48
N THR A 94 -10.33 11.26 44.17
CA THR A 94 -10.47 12.65 44.57
C THR A 94 -10.52 13.49 43.29
N LYS A 95 -11.73 13.77 42.80
CA LYS A 95 -11.96 14.79 41.79
C LYS A 95 -11.36 16.11 42.28
N PRO A 96 -10.55 16.81 41.47
CA PRO A 96 -10.21 18.21 41.73
C PRO A 96 -11.45 19.12 41.58
#